data_AF-A0A1B8QWL7-F1
#
_entry.id   AF-A0A1B8QWL7-F1
#
_cell.length_a   1.000
_cell.length_b   1.000
_cell.length_c   1.000
_cell.angle_alpha   90.00
_cell.angle_beta   90.00
_cell.angle_gamma   90.00
#
_symmetry.space_group_name_H-M   'P 1'
#
loop_
_entity.id
_entity.type
_entity.pdbx_description
1 polymer ?
#
loop_
_entity_poly.entity_id
_entity_poly.type
_entity_poly.pdbx_seq_one_letter_code
_entity_poly.pdbx_strand_id
1 'polypeptide(L)'
;MIIGNPGIYDSKGNFNNFAIQIDNIVDTDYFSVNLCIDMNIYPPQLASNKASYLIDYFNPELEIFSNIHDDLFYLDDRDLMINLMAKGFGYTYAIEELIKENKIDYQEFINNEDIFFEKLNLVKQSGEVNPYLWEIDYMEYVNKGFYPFVINSSSGLSKVIVVFNKNRSYDLDYIEDRLLLSNIRASKSVGFFDEQFWGVKVSCIKTDELSLIINKIQSVLSAFK
;
A
#
# COMPACT_ATOMS: atom_id res chain seq x y z
N MET A 1 8.49 3.88 18.95
CA MET A 1 8.17 2.60 19.64
C MET A 1 7.91 1.57 18.57
N ILE A 2 8.40 0.33 18.72
CA ILE A 2 8.09 -0.77 17.79
C ILE A 2 7.09 -1.70 18.47
N ILE A 3 5.96 -1.96 17.82
CA ILE A 3 4.91 -2.88 18.29
C ILE A 3 4.81 -4.03 17.29
N GLY A 4 5.07 -5.25 17.76
CA GLY A 4 5.19 -6.46 16.93
C GLY A 4 6.62 -6.97 16.88
N ASN A 5 6.95 -7.72 15.84
CA ASN A 5 8.28 -8.29 15.63
C ASN A 5 8.76 -8.02 14.20
N PRO A 6 9.73 -7.11 13.99
CA PRO A 6 10.12 -6.68 12.65
C PRO A 6 10.94 -7.72 11.87
N GLY A 7 11.24 -8.90 12.40
CA GLY A 7 12.05 -9.92 11.71
C GLY A 7 13.17 -10.52 12.54
N ILE A 8 12.92 -10.76 13.84
CA ILE A 8 13.87 -11.45 14.74
C ILE A 8 13.22 -12.68 15.36
N TYR A 9 14.03 -13.64 15.81
CA TYR A 9 13.50 -14.75 16.60
C TYR A 9 13.13 -14.28 18.01
N ASP A 10 11.93 -14.65 18.48
CA ASP A 10 11.54 -14.43 19.86
C ASP A 10 12.30 -15.37 20.82
N SER A 11 12.14 -15.15 22.13
CA SER A 11 12.79 -15.98 23.16
C SER A 11 12.35 -17.45 23.16
N LYS A 12 11.31 -17.79 22.41
CA LYS A 12 10.78 -19.15 22.21
C LYS A 12 11.18 -19.74 20.86
N GLY A 13 11.94 -19.01 20.04
CA GLY A 13 12.38 -19.43 18.71
C GLY A 13 11.35 -19.24 17.60
N ASN A 14 10.25 -18.50 17.83
CA ASN A 14 9.30 -18.17 16.78
C ASN A 14 9.81 -16.98 15.97
N PHE A 15 9.69 -17.08 14.64
CA PHE A 15 9.98 -15.99 13.72
C PHE A 15 8.69 -15.31 13.27
N ASN A 16 8.69 -13.98 13.32
CA ASN A 16 7.66 -13.12 12.73
C ASN A 16 8.40 -11.91 12.16
N ASN A 17 7.89 -11.36 11.07
CA ASN A 17 8.52 -10.29 10.31
C ASN A 17 7.60 -9.09 10.07
N PHE A 18 6.56 -8.91 10.89
CA PHE A 18 5.75 -7.68 10.90
C PHE A 18 5.80 -6.95 12.23
N ALA A 19 6.05 -5.65 12.16
CA ALA A 19 5.81 -4.72 13.24
C ALA A 19 5.31 -3.38 12.70
N ILE A 20 4.86 -2.51 13.59
CA ILE A 20 4.56 -1.11 13.31
C ILE A 20 5.44 -0.26 14.20
N GLN A 21 6.21 0.63 13.58
CA GLN A 21 6.91 1.70 14.28
C GLN A 21 5.95 2.87 14.45
N ILE A 22 5.73 3.29 15.69
CA ILE A 22 4.93 4.46 16.05
C ILE A 22 5.71 5.36 17.01
N ASP A 23 5.90 6.63 16.66
CA ASP A 23 6.66 7.59 17.45
C ASP A 23 5.89 8.90 17.58
N ASN A 24 5.75 9.41 18.81
CA ASN A 24 5.22 10.75 19.05
C ASN A 24 6.29 11.78 18.64
N ILE A 25 5.88 12.80 17.89
CA ILE A 25 6.75 13.93 17.55
C ILE A 25 6.69 14.93 18.71
N VAL A 26 7.85 15.15 19.34
CA VAL A 26 8.01 15.99 20.53
C VAL A 26 7.36 17.37 20.33
N ASP A 27 6.61 17.81 21.35
CA ASP A 27 5.88 19.08 21.37
C ASP A 27 4.79 19.24 20.29
N THR A 28 4.25 18.12 19.78
CA THR A 28 3.14 18.13 18.81
C THR A 28 2.06 17.09 19.13
N ASP A 29 0.91 17.21 18.47
CA ASP A 29 -0.16 16.19 18.41
C ASP A 29 0.06 15.14 17.30
N TYR A 30 1.25 15.11 16.69
CA TYR A 30 1.57 14.25 15.55
C TYR A 30 2.28 12.97 15.99
N PHE A 31 2.00 11.90 15.23
CA PHE A 31 2.69 10.63 15.32
C PHE A 31 3.27 10.27 13.95
N SER A 32 4.50 9.77 13.95
CA SER A 32 5.03 9.00 12.84
C SER A 32 4.52 7.57 12.94
N VAL A 33 4.02 7.01 11.84
CA VAL A 33 3.57 5.62 11.76
C VAL A 33 4.12 4.97 10.49
N ASN A 34 4.95 3.97 10.65
CA ASN A 34 5.57 3.23 9.57
C ASN A 34 5.38 1.71 9.75
N LEU A 35 5.16 1.01 8.64
CA LEU A 35 5.13 -0.45 8.63
C LEU A 35 6.56 -1.00 8.57
N CYS A 36 6.84 -2.02 9.38
CA CYS A 36 8.12 -2.72 9.40
C CYS A 36 7.94 -4.14 8.89
N ILE A 37 8.54 -4.45 7.73
CA ILE A 37 8.53 -5.79 7.11
C ILE A 37 9.96 -6.23 6.84
N ASP A 38 10.36 -7.37 7.40
CA ASP A 38 11.74 -7.91 7.27
C ASP A 38 12.81 -6.87 7.60
N MET A 39 12.66 -6.16 8.73
CA MET A 39 13.55 -5.11 9.21
C MET A 39 13.63 -3.87 8.29
N ASN A 40 12.82 -3.79 7.23
CA ASN A 40 12.70 -2.62 6.37
C ASN A 40 11.48 -1.80 6.76
N ILE A 41 11.56 -0.48 6.60
CA ILE A 41 10.53 0.47 6.98
C ILE A 41 9.82 1.00 5.73
N TYR A 42 8.48 1.02 5.75
CA TYR A 42 7.63 1.47 4.66
C TYR A 42 6.57 2.46 5.17
N PRO A 43 6.50 3.67 4.59
CA PRO A 43 7.50 4.25 3.69
C PRO A 43 8.87 4.45 4.39
N PRO A 44 9.98 4.67 3.66
CA PRO A 44 11.29 4.92 4.27
C PRO A 44 11.38 6.31 4.93
N GLN A 45 10.57 7.28 4.51
CA GLN A 45 10.39 8.54 5.21
C GLN A 45 9.47 8.40 6.44
N LEU A 46 9.54 9.35 7.37
CA LEU A 46 8.63 9.43 8.51
C LEU A 46 7.23 9.85 8.05
N ALA A 47 6.34 8.87 7.85
CA ALA A 47 4.94 9.12 7.53
C ALA A 47 4.23 9.61 8.79
N SER A 48 3.86 10.89 8.82
CA SER A 48 3.34 11.51 10.04
C SER A 48 2.02 12.23 9.86
N ASN A 49 1.11 12.04 10.81
CA ASN A 49 -0.13 12.80 10.89
C ASN A 49 -0.59 12.92 12.35
N LYS A 50 -1.64 13.72 12.61
CA LYS A 50 -2.23 13.87 13.93
C LYS A 50 -2.79 12.55 14.42
N ALA A 51 -2.67 12.30 15.72
CA ALA A 51 -3.25 11.12 16.36
C ALA A 51 -4.74 10.95 16.04
N SER A 52 -5.49 12.06 16.02
CA SER A 52 -6.93 12.08 15.73
C SER A 52 -7.29 11.61 14.33
N TYR A 53 -6.39 11.76 13.35
CA TYR A 53 -6.61 11.26 11.99
C TYR A 53 -6.20 9.80 11.86
N LEU A 54 -5.12 9.39 12.55
CA LEU A 54 -4.59 8.03 12.44
C LEU A 54 -5.46 7.00 13.15
N ILE A 55 -6.05 7.35 14.30
CA ILE A 55 -6.72 6.40 15.19
C ILE A 55 -7.79 5.54 14.50
N ASP A 56 -8.57 6.12 13.60
CA ASP A 56 -9.69 5.43 12.95
C ASP A 56 -9.19 4.34 11.99
N TYR A 57 -8.01 4.54 11.37
CA TYR A 57 -7.37 3.56 10.50
C TYR A 57 -6.75 2.38 11.25
N PHE A 58 -6.61 2.48 12.57
CA PHE A 58 -6.17 1.40 13.44
C PHE A 58 -7.32 0.82 14.28
N ASN A 59 -8.58 1.07 13.92
CA ASN A 59 -9.69 0.44 14.60
C ASN A 59 -9.73 -1.08 14.32
N PRO A 60 -9.61 -1.97 15.34
CA PRO A 60 -9.66 -3.42 15.17
C PRO A 60 -10.97 -3.93 14.54
N GLU A 61 -12.04 -3.14 14.61
CA GLU A 61 -13.34 -3.47 14.02
C GLU A 61 -13.41 -3.20 12.50
N LEU A 62 -12.36 -2.64 11.89
CA LEU A 62 -12.32 -2.44 10.45
C LEU A 62 -12.39 -3.77 9.71
N GLU A 63 -13.21 -3.81 8.66
CA GLU A 63 -13.46 -5.00 7.85
C GLU A 63 -12.16 -5.59 7.26
N ILE A 64 -11.17 -4.75 6.93
CA ILE A 64 -9.87 -5.18 6.40
C ILE A 64 -9.13 -6.19 7.31
N PHE A 65 -9.40 -6.17 8.63
CA PHE A 65 -8.77 -7.07 9.59
C PHE A 65 -9.55 -8.37 9.82
N SER A 66 -10.73 -8.51 9.20
CA SER A 66 -11.60 -9.68 9.35
C SER A 66 -12.01 -10.32 8.01
N ASN A 67 -11.86 -9.62 6.89
CA ASN A 67 -12.28 -10.09 5.58
C ASN A 67 -11.37 -11.25 5.10
N ILE A 68 -11.96 -12.43 4.88
CA ILE A 68 -11.25 -13.66 4.47
C ILE A 68 -11.27 -13.79 2.95
N HIS A 69 -10.09 -13.92 2.34
CA HIS A 69 -9.92 -14.11 0.89
C HIS A 69 -8.81 -15.11 0.60
N ASP A 70 -9.12 -16.40 0.79
CA ASP A 70 -8.16 -17.48 0.58
C ASP A 70 -7.61 -17.50 -0.86
N ASP A 71 -8.45 -17.21 -1.87
CA ASP A 71 -8.04 -17.18 -3.29
C ASP A 71 -6.91 -16.18 -3.54
N LEU A 72 -6.94 -15.00 -2.91
CA LEU A 72 -5.86 -14.02 -3.00
C LEU A 72 -4.70 -14.39 -2.08
N PHE A 73 -5.01 -14.93 -0.90
CA PHE A 73 -4.01 -15.25 0.11
C PHE A 73 -2.96 -16.25 -0.41
N TYR A 74 -3.34 -17.22 -1.23
CA TYR A 74 -2.42 -18.25 -1.73
C TYR A 74 -1.72 -17.88 -3.06
N LEU A 75 -1.96 -16.68 -3.60
CA LEU A 75 -1.18 -16.18 -4.73
C LEU A 75 0.27 -15.92 -4.33
N ASP A 76 1.17 -16.07 -5.32
CA ASP A 76 2.53 -15.58 -5.19
C ASP A 76 2.55 -14.03 -5.15
N ASP A 77 3.66 -13.45 -4.71
CA ASP A 77 3.75 -12.03 -4.45
C ASP A 77 3.48 -11.17 -5.70
N ARG A 78 3.83 -11.67 -6.90
CA ARG A 78 3.65 -10.95 -8.16
C ARG A 78 2.19 -10.94 -8.58
N ASP A 79 1.56 -12.11 -8.62
CA ASP A 79 0.15 -12.24 -8.97
C ASP A 79 -0.74 -11.55 -7.93
N LEU A 80 -0.35 -11.62 -6.65
CA LEU A 80 -1.01 -10.90 -5.57
C LEU A 80 -0.96 -9.37 -5.79
N MET A 81 0.22 -8.82 -6.08
CA MET A 81 0.38 -7.40 -6.40
C MET A 81 -0.52 -6.99 -7.57
N ILE A 82 -0.51 -7.74 -8.67
CA ILE A 82 -1.33 -7.44 -9.86
C ILE A 82 -2.82 -7.43 -9.49
N ASN A 83 -3.29 -8.45 -8.78
CA ASN A 83 -4.71 -8.57 -8.40
C ASN A 83 -5.16 -7.46 -7.43
N LEU A 84 -4.35 -7.14 -6.43
CA LEU A 84 -4.64 -6.08 -5.47
C LEU A 84 -4.72 -4.71 -6.17
N MET A 85 -3.75 -4.43 -7.03
CA MET A 85 -3.68 -3.15 -7.71
C MET A 85 -4.74 -3.02 -8.82
N ALA A 86 -5.08 -4.10 -9.52
CA ALA A 86 -6.17 -4.11 -10.49
C ALA A 86 -7.52 -3.79 -9.84
N LYS A 87 -7.76 -4.30 -8.62
CA LYS A 87 -8.98 -4.02 -7.86
C LYS A 87 -9.00 -2.61 -7.26
N GLY A 88 -7.87 -2.08 -6.79
CA GLY A 88 -7.83 -0.80 -6.06
C GLY A 88 -7.45 0.44 -6.84
N PHE A 89 -6.76 0.26 -7.97
CA PHE A 89 -6.31 1.34 -8.83
C PHE A 89 -6.85 1.13 -10.24
N GLY A 90 -8.17 0.91 -10.33
CA GLY A 90 -8.86 0.61 -11.59
C GLY A 90 -8.54 1.61 -12.70
N TYR A 91 -8.40 2.89 -12.38
CA TYR A 91 -7.96 3.91 -13.33
C TYR A 91 -6.57 3.65 -13.89
N THR A 92 -5.62 3.42 -13.00
CA THR A 92 -4.23 3.23 -13.36
C THR A 92 -4.06 1.95 -14.18
N TYR A 93 -4.69 0.86 -13.75
CA TYR A 93 -4.67 -0.41 -14.46
C TYR A 93 -5.35 -0.31 -15.82
N ALA A 94 -6.53 0.31 -15.91
CA ALA A 94 -7.29 0.37 -17.16
C ALA A 94 -6.65 1.29 -18.21
N ILE A 95 -6.05 2.42 -17.81
CA ILE A 95 -5.28 3.26 -18.75
C ILE A 95 -4.16 2.44 -19.38
N GLU A 96 -3.52 1.58 -18.61
CA GLU A 96 -2.41 0.76 -19.09
C GLU A 96 -2.88 -0.38 -20.00
N GLU A 97 -4.05 -0.97 -19.72
CA GLU A 97 -4.68 -1.89 -20.67
C GLU A 97 -5.02 -1.18 -21.99
N LEU A 98 -5.52 0.06 -21.94
CA LEU A 98 -5.77 0.85 -23.15
C LEU A 98 -4.48 1.18 -23.93
N ILE A 99 -3.37 1.46 -23.24
CA ILE A 99 -2.05 1.66 -23.88
C ILE A 99 -1.57 0.34 -24.52
N LYS A 100 -1.63 -0.80 -23.79
CA LYS A 100 -1.24 -2.13 -24.31
C LYS A 100 -2.03 -2.52 -25.55
N GLU A 101 -3.32 -2.20 -25.58
CA GLU A 101 -4.20 -2.45 -26.71
C GLU A 101 -4.00 -1.46 -27.88
N ASN A 102 -3.02 -0.54 -27.78
CA ASN A 102 -2.78 0.56 -28.72
C ASN A 102 -4.01 1.46 -28.96
N LYS A 103 -4.91 1.55 -27.97
CA LYS A 103 -6.10 2.43 -28.01
C LYS A 103 -5.77 3.87 -27.61
N ILE A 104 -4.63 4.07 -26.95
CA ILE A 104 -4.08 5.37 -26.57
C ILE A 104 -2.60 5.37 -26.96
N ASP A 105 -2.15 6.42 -27.65
CA ASP A 105 -0.73 6.65 -27.85
C ASP A 105 -0.11 7.15 -26.54
N TYR A 106 0.96 6.48 -26.10
CA TYR A 106 1.60 6.78 -24.83
C TYR A 106 2.18 8.20 -24.77
N GLN A 107 2.65 8.73 -25.90
CA GLN A 107 3.23 10.06 -25.96
C GLN A 107 2.14 11.14 -26.03
N GLU A 108 1.04 10.87 -26.70
CA GLU A 108 -0.17 11.71 -26.68
C GLU A 108 -0.77 11.81 -25.27
N PHE A 109 -0.78 10.70 -24.53
CA PHE A 109 -1.19 10.65 -23.12
C PHE A 109 -0.35 11.57 -22.22
N ILE A 110 0.97 11.56 -22.39
CA ILE A 110 1.89 12.37 -21.57
C ILE A 110 1.72 13.86 -21.84
N ASN A 111 1.45 14.21 -23.08
CA ASN A 111 1.48 15.60 -23.53
C ASN A 111 0.14 16.32 -23.40
N ASN A 112 -0.94 15.62 -23.00
CA ASN A 112 -2.29 16.18 -22.99
C ASN A 112 -3.15 15.64 -21.82
N GLU A 113 -3.24 16.44 -20.77
CA GLU A 113 -4.04 16.16 -19.57
C GLU A 113 -5.56 16.08 -19.85
N ASP A 114 -6.06 16.81 -20.85
CA ASP A 114 -7.49 16.77 -21.22
C ASP A 114 -7.86 15.42 -21.85
N ILE A 115 -6.97 14.84 -22.67
CA ILE A 115 -7.14 13.49 -23.23
C ILE A 115 -7.12 12.45 -22.10
N PHE A 116 -6.28 12.64 -21.08
CA PHE A 116 -6.27 11.79 -19.89
C PHE A 116 -7.64 11.78 -19.20
N PHE A 117 -8.21 12.94 -18.89
CA PHE A 117 -9.54 13.02 -18.27
C PHE A 117 -10.67 12.51 -19.16
N GLU A 118 -10.62 12.75 -20.48
CA GLU A 118 -11.62 12.22 -21.42
C GLU A 118 -11.62 10.68 -21.44
N LYS A 119 -10.43 10.06 -21.45
CA LYS A 119 -10.31 8.59 -21.48
C LYS A 119 -10.54 7.97 -20.11
N LEU A 120 -10.24 8.66 -19.01
CA LEU A 120 -10.67 8.27 -17.67
C LEU A 120 -12.19 8.11 -17.59
N ASN A 121 -12.96 8.95 -18.29
CA ASN A 121 -14.42 8.81 -18.34
C ASN A 121 -14.90 7.55 -19.10
N LEU A 122 -14.06 6.96 -19.96
CA LEU A 122 -14.36 5.67 -20.62
C LEU A 122 -14.12 4.48 -19.68
N VAL A 123 -13.21 4.65 -18.73
CA VAL A 123 -12.94 3.66 -17.68
C VAL A 123 -13.92 3.92 -16.54
N LYS A 124 -14.96 3.09 -16.41
CA LYS A 124 -15.86 3.19 -15.27
C LYS A 124 -15.05 3.04 -13.97
N GLN A 125 -15.06 4.08 -13.14
CA GLN A 125 -14.64 3.99 -11.75
C GLN A 125 -15.51 2.92 -11.09
N SER A 126 -14.91 1.91 -10.45
CA SER A 126 -15.63 1.27 -9.36
C SER A 126 -15.71 2.33 -8.27
N GLY A 127 -16.91 2.79 -7.94
CA GLY A 127 -17.11 3.67 -6.78
C GLY A 127 -16.78 2.97 -5.45
N GLU A 128 -16.43 1.69 -5.50
CA GLU A 128 -16.03 0.86 -4.37
C GLU A 128 -14.52 1.01 -4.11
N VAL A 129 -14.20 1.40 -2.87
CA VAL A 129 -12.84 1.38 -2.32
C VAL A 129 -12.35 -0.06 -2.30
N ASN A 130 -11.06 -0.29 -2.58
CA ASN A 130 -10.49 -1.63 -2.51
C ASN A 130 -10.67 -2.19 -1.10
N PRO A 131 -11.43 -3.30 -0.92
CA PRO A 131 -11.74 -3.82 0.40
C PRO A 131 -10.53 -4.41 1.13
N TYR A 132 -9.36 -4.46 0.48
CA TYR A 132 -8.10 -4.93 1.05
C TYR A 132 -7.12 -3.80 1.34
N LEU A 133 -7.37 -2.59 0.81
CA LEU A 133 -6.46 -1.46 0.99
C LEU A 133 -6.59 -0.95 2.42
N TRP A 134 -5.45 -0.88 3.10
CA TRP A 134 -5.37 -0.28 4.41
C TRP A 134 -5.06 1.20 4.26
N GLU A 135 -6.08 2.04 4.43
CA GLU A 135 -6.01 3.48 4.18
C GLU A 135 -5.32 4.27 5.32
N ILE A 136 -4.21 3.76 5.88
CA ILE A 136 -3.49 4.33 7.04
C ILE A 136 -3.34 5.85 6.96
N ASP A 137 -2.88 6.35 5.82
CA ASP A 137 -2.86 7.78 5.52
C ASP A 137 -2.74 8.01 4.01
N TYR A 138 -3.67 8.75 3.43
CA TYR A 138 -3.65 9.01 1.99
C TYR A 138 -2.45 9.89 1.57
N MET A 139 -2.10 10.91 2.35
CA MET A 139 -1.07 11.89 1.99
C MET A 139 0.34 11.32 2.17
N GLU A 140 0.55 10.53 3.21
CA GLU A 140 1.86 10.01 3.61
C GLU A 140 2.19 8.64 3.00
N TYR A 141 1.17 7.82 2.67
CA TYR A 141 1.34 6.52 2.01
C TYR A 141 0.95 6.58 0.54
N VAL A 142 -0.35 6.72 0.25
CA VAL A 142 -0.91 6.54 -1.10
C VAL A 142 -0.33 7.57 -2.08
N ASN A 143 -0.31 8.83 -1.68
CA ASN A 143 0.31 9.93 -2.41
C ASN A 143 1.83 9.88 -2.44
N LYS A 144 2.47 9.01 -1.66
CA LYS A 144 3.92 8.76 -1.75
C LYS A 144 4.24 7.43 -2.41
N GLY A 145 3.23 6.73 -2.93
CA GLY A 145 3.37 5.54 -3.77
C GLY A 145 3.58 4.27 -2.97
N PHE A 146 3.10 4.25 -1.72
CA PHE A 146 3.05 3.08 -0.87
C PHE A 146 1.60 2.71 -0.65
N TYR A 147 1.28 1.44 -0.90
CA TYR A 147 -0.08 0.92 -0.89
C TYR A 147 -0.09 -0.28 0.04
N PRO A 148 -0.46 -0.09 1.32
CA PRO A 148 -0.54 -1.18 2.27
C PRO A 148 -1.86 -1.94 2.09
N PHE A 149 -1.80 -3.26 2.13
CA PHE A 149 -2.96 -4.13 2.07
C PHE A 149 -2.94 -5.17 3.18
N VAL A 150 -4.12 -5.65 3.56
CA VAL A 150 -4.29 -6.77 4.48
C VAL A 150 -5.20 -7.82 3.84
N ILE A 151 -4.78 -9.07 3.89
CA ILE A 151 -5.56 -10.22 3.42
C ILE A 151 -5.57 -11.29 4.50
N ASN A 152 -6.74 -11.70 4.95
CA ASN A 152 -6.88 -12.75 5.95
C ASN A 152 -7.24 -14.09 5.28
N SER A 153 -6.79 -15.18 5.89
CA SER A 153 -7.09 -16.54 5.47
C SER A 153 -7.92 -17.27 6.53
N SER A 154 -8.75 -18.20 6.07
CA SER A 154 -9.45 -19.14 6.96
C SER A 154 -8.52 -20.01 7.81
N SER A 155 -7.22 -20.08 7.45
CA SER A 155 -6.18 -20.76 8.21
C SER A 155 -5.75 -20.06 9.52
N GLY A 156 -6.27 -18.86 9.80
CA GLY A 156 -5.86 -18.05 10.96
C GLY A 156 -4.56 -17.27 10.73
N LEU A 157 -4.19 -17.07 9.47
CA LEU A 157 -3.06 -16.27 9.04
C LEU A 157 -3.53 -15.01 8.29
N SER A 158 -2.76 -13.95 8.41
CA SER A 158 -2.95 -12.69 7.70
C SER A 158 -1.67 -12.34 6.93
N LYS A 159 -1.83 -11.93 5.68
CA LYS A 159 -0.77 -11.29 4.90
C LYS A 159 -0.90 -9.80 5.07
N VAL A 160 0.17 -9.14 5.53
CA VAL A 160 0.33 -7.69 5.41
C VAL A 160 1.24 -7.44 4.21
N ILE A 161 0.74 -6.67 3.24
CA ILE A 161 1.42 -6.42 1.98
C ILE A 161 1.70 -4.93 1.86
N VAL A 162 2.86 -4.55 1.37
CA VAL A 162 3.13 -3.20 0.87
C VAL A 162 3.54 -3.31 -0.58
N VAL A 163 2.70 -2.78 -1.47
CA VAL A 163 3.07 -2.52 -2.85
C VAL A 163 3.61 -1.10 -2.93
N PHE A 164 4.73 -0.90 -3.62
CA PHE A 164 5.35 0.42 -3.72
C PHE A 164 5.99 0.68 -5.07
N ASN A 165 6.03 1.94 -5.48
CA ASN A 165 6.78 2.36 -6.66
C ASN A 165 8.26 2.57 -6.27
N LYS A 166 9.16 1.78 -6.85
CA LYS A 166 10.62 1.80 -6.59
C LYS A 166 11.29 3.09 -7.03
N ASN A 167 10.71 3.78 -8.02
CA ASN A 167 11.32 4.91 -8.70
C ASN A 167 10.64 6.24 -8.37
N ARG A 168 9.71 6.26 -7.40
CA ARG A 168 8.97 7.47 -7.06
C ARG A 168 9.85 8.50 -6.40
N SER A 169 9.89 9.70 -6.98
CA SER A 169 10.46 10.88 -6.31
C SER A 169 9.39 11.49 -5.40
N TYR A 170 9.71 11.68 -4.12
CA TYR A 170 8.75 12.15 -3.11
C TYR A 170 8.35 13.63 -3.24
N ASP A 171 9.00 14.36 -4.14
CA ASP A 171 8.82 15.80 -4.38
C ASP A 171 7.81 16.10 -5.52
N LEU A 172 7.27 15.06 -6.16
CA LEU A 172 6.39 15.21 -7.33
C LEU A 172 5.03 14.57 -7.08
N ASP A 173 3.99 15.15 -7.69
CA ASP A 173 2.68 14.52 -7.67
C ASP A 173 2.70 13.19 -8.45
N TYR A 174 1.66 12.37 -8.26
CA TYR A 174 1.59 11.04 -8.87
C TYR A 174 1.58 11.07 -10.41
N ILE A 175 0.99 12.10 -11.01
CA ILE A 175 0.89 12.28 -12.45
C ILE A 175 2.26 12.71 -12.98
N GLU A 176 2.91 13.69 -12.36
CA GLU A 176 4.25 14.18 -12.69
C GLU A 176 5.32 13.08 -12.62
N ASP A 177 5.30 12.25 -11.57
CA ASP A 177 6.20 11.10 -11.41
C ASP A 177 6.01 10.06 -12.54
N ARG A 178 4.77 9.87 -12.99
CA ARG A 178 4.43 9.00 -14.13
C ARG A 178 4.93 9.57 -15.46
N LEU A 179 4.86 10.89 -15.64
CA LEU A 179 5.31 11.58 -16.85
C LEU A 179 6.85 11.57 -16.98
N LEU A 180 7.60 11.62 -15.88
CA LEU A 180 9.07 11.61 -15.91
C LEU A 180 9.67 10.22 -16.21
N LEU A 181 9.02 9.15 -15.76
CA LEU A 181 9.47 7.77 -16.02
C LEU A 181 9.20 7.31 -17.47
N SER A 182 8.52 8.13 -18.27
CA SER A 182 8.15 7.83 -19.66
C SER A 182 9.32 7.53 -20.59
N ASN A 183 10.44 8.24 -20.41
CA ASN A 183 11.63 8.07 -21.23
C ASN A 183 12.31 6.70 -21.02
N ILE A 184 12.04 6.03 -19.89
CA ILE A 184 12.56 4.68 -19.58
C ILE A 184 11.67 3.60 -20.21
N ARG A 185 10.38 3.89 -20.45
CA ARG A 185 9.38 2.94 -20.97
C ARG A 185 9.44 2.72 -22.49
N ALA A 186 10.22 3.50 -23.23
CA ALA A 186 10.29 3.45 -24.69
C ALA A 186 10.98 2.18 -25.25
N SER A 187 11.63 1.36 -24.41
CA SER A 187 12.28 0.13 -24.88
C SER A 187 11.73 -1.13 -24.22
N LYS A 188 10.88 -1.84 -24.98
CA LYS A 188 10.38 -3.22 -24.79
C LYS A 188 9.20 -3.37 -23.83
N SER A 189 8.26 -4.24 -24.20
CA SER A 189 6.99 -4.54 -23.50
C SER A 189 7.14 -4.62 -21.98
N VAL A 190 6.82 -3.54 -21.27
CA VAL A 190 6.78 -3.50 -19.82
C VAL A 190 5.31 -3.64 -19.42
N GLY A 191 4.91 -4.78 -18.86
CA GLY A 191 3.61 -4.87 -18.19
C GLY A 191 3.59 -3.86 -17.03
N PHE A 192 2.48 -3.14 -16.82
CA PHE A 192 2.40 -2.06 -15.83
C PHE A 192 2.96 -2.39 -14.44
N PHE A 193 2.83 -3.66 -13.99
CA PHE A 193 3.41 -4.20 -12.77
C PHE A 193 4.73 -4.95 -12.99
N ASP A 194 5.59 -4.39 -13.84
CA ASP A 194 6.95 -4.90 -13.97
C ASP A 194 7.70 -4.62 -12.67
N GLU A 195 8.41 -5.63 -12.19
CA GLU A 195 9.25 -5.58 -11.01
C GLU A 195 10.37 -4.53 -11.12
N GLN A 196 10.64 -4.00 -12.31
CA GLN A 196 11.53 -2.84 -12.48
C GLN A 196 10.98 -1.55 -11.85
N PHE A 197 9.66 -1.38 -11.84
CA PHE A 197 8.99 -0.16 -11.34
C PHE A 197 8.28 -0.41 -10.03
N TRP A 198 7.72 -1.60 -9.85
CA TRP A 198 6.95 -1.96 -8.68
C TRP A 198 7.71 -2.92 -7.78
N GLY A 199 7.66 -2.65 -6.49
CA GLY A 199 8.09 -3.54 -5.43
C GLY A 199 6.88 -4.05 -4.68
N VAL A 200 6.98 -5.28 -4.22
CA VAL A 200 6.03 -5.88 -3.29
C VAL A 200 6.81 -6.45 -2.12
N LYS A 201 6.30 -6.21 -0.92
CA LYS A 201 6.80 -6.79 0.33
C LYS A 201 5.64 -7.42 1.05
N VAL A 202 5.82 -8.66 1.46
CA VAL A 202 4.77 -9.47 2.09
C VAL A 202 5.31 -9.99 3.41
N SER A 203 4.53 -9.79 4.47
CA SER A 203 4.71 -10.47 5.74
C SER A 203 3.51 -11.39 5.97
N CYS A 204 3.77 -12.59 6.46
CA CYS A 204 2.75 -13.54 6.89
C CYS A 204 2.81 -13.67 8.42
N ILE A 205 1.72 -13.33 9.08
CA ILE A 205 1.59 -13.27 10.54
C ILE A 205 0.31 -13.99 10.95
N LYS A 206 0.23 -14.48 12.20
CA LYS A 206 -1.04 -15.00 12.72
C LYS A 206 -2.05 -13.86 12.87
N THR A 207 -3.30 -14.10 12.54
CA THR A 207 -4.37 -13.09 12.62
C THR A 207 -4.54 -12.54 14.03
N ASP A 208 -4.40 -13.37 15.06
CA ASP A 208 -4.45 -12.93 16.45
C ASP A 208 -3.26 -12.03 16.82
N GLU A 209 -2.07 -12.30 16.28
CA GLU A 209 -0.88 -11.47 16.50
C GLU A 209 -1.02 -10.10 15.82
N LEU A 210 -1.53 -10.06 14.57
CA LEU A 210 -1.87 -8.81 13.90
C LEU A 210 -2.89 -8.01 14.72
N SER A 211 -3.96 -8.67 15.19
CA SER A 211 -4.99 -8.04 16.01
C SER A 211 -4.41 -7.41 17.27
N LEU A 212 -3.49 -8.08 17.96
CA LEU A 212 -2.79 -7.53 19.13
C LEU A 212 -1.96 -6.29 18.79
N ILE A 213 -1.27 -6.29 17.64
CA ILE A 213 -0.51 -5.12 17.17
C ILE A 213 -1.46 -3.94 16.92
N ILE A 214 -2.55 -4.15 16.18
CA ILE A 214 -3.54 -3.11 15.86
C ILE A 214 -4.16 -2.52 17.14
N ASN A 215 -4.64 -3.38 18.04
CA ASN A 215 -5.20 -2.96 19.34
C ASN A 215 -4.21 -2.10 20.13
N LYS A 216 -2.93 -2.49 20.14
CA LYS A 216 -1.91 -1.74 20.87
C LYS A 216 -1.62 -0.38 20.23
N ILE A 217 -1.57 -0.30 18.91
CA ILE A 217 -1.41 0.97 18.18
C ILE A 217 -2.61 1.89 18.45
N GLN A 218 -3.84 1.38 18.32
CA GLN A 218 -5.05 2.15 18.61
C GLN A 218 -5.05 2.67 20.05
N SER A 219 -4.66 1.84 21.01
CA SER A 219 -4.55 2.24 22.43
C SER A 219 -3.52 3.34 22.64
N VAL A 220 -2.37 3.30 21.95
CA VAL A 220 -1.36 4.36 22.01
C VAL A 220 -1.94 5.66 21.43
N LEU A 221 -2.56 5.64 20.25
CA LEU A 221 -3.13 6.83 19.61
C LEU A 221 -4.29 7.43 20.44
N SER A 222 -5.12 6.57 21.04
CA SER A 222 -6.27 6.99 21.87
C SER A 222 -5.86 7.76 23.12
N ALA A 223 -4.65 7.53 23.65
CA ALA A 223 -4.17 8.25 24.83
C ALA A 223 -3.85 9.73 24.55
N PHE A 224 -3.85 10.14 23.27
CA PHE A 224 -3.53 11.49 22.80
C PHE A 224 -4.71 12.16 22.08
N LYS A 225 -5.92 11.58 22.21
CA LYS A 225 -7.16 12.13 21.66
C LYS A 225 -7.78 13.18 22.58
#